data_AF-A0A9D6DUL6-F1
#
_entry.id   AF-A0A9D6DUL6-F1
#
_cell.length_a   1.000
_cell.length_b   1.000
_cell.length_c   1.000
_cell.angle_alpha   90.00
_cell.angle_beta   90.00
_cell.angle_gamma   90.00
#
_symmetry.space_group_name_H-M   'P 1'
#
loop_
_entity.id
_entity.type
_entity.pdbx_description
1 polymer ?
#
loop_
_entity_poly.entity_id
_entity_poly.type
_entity_poly.pdbx_seq_one_letter_code
_entity_poly.pdbx_strand_id
1 'polypeptide(L)'
;MTTAKTFAQPEIGIKMRCDVHFWMASFIHVLDHPFYAVTGDDGSYRIDGLPAGAYTIEVWHEKLGTQTAQITVADGETNTFDFTLQKTG
;
A
#
# COMPACT_ATOMS: atom_id res chain seq x y z
N MET A 1 -14.58 2.39 -24.77
CA MET A 1 -14.37 3.80 -24.43
C MET A 1 -13.48 3.84 -23.21
N THR A 2 -12.38 4.58 -23.24
CA THR A 2 -11.46 4.72 -22.11
C THR A 2 -11.60 6.13 -21.56
N THR A 3 -11.95 6.25 -20.28
CA THR A 3 -12.01 7.54 -19.57
C THR A 3 -10.81 7.62 -18.65
N ALA A 4 -9.99 8.66 -18.79
CA ALA A 4 -8.87 8.95 -17.89
C ALA A 4 -9.26 10.08 -16.94
N LYS A 5 -9.00 9.91 -15.64
CA LYS A 5 -9.21 10.94 -14.62
C LYS A 5 -8.05 10.89 -13.63
N THR A 6 -7.49 12.06 -13.32
CA THR A 6 -6.50 12.23 -12.26
C THR A 6 -7.21 12.63 -10.97
N PHE A 7 -6.84 11.99 -9.87
CA PHE A 7 -7.31 12.35 -8.53
C PHE A 7 -6.26 13.25 -7.87
N ALA A 8 -6.70 14.37 -7.30
CA ALA A 8 -5.79 15.35 -6.72
C ALA A 8 -5.38 15.02 -5.29
N GLN A 9 -6.13 14.15 -4.60
CA GLN A 9 -5.92 13.80 -3.21
C GLN A 9 -5.61 12.31 -3.10
N PRO A 10 -4.57 11.93 -2.34
CA PRO A 10 -4.34 10.53 -2.00
C PRO A 10 -5.45 10.03 -1.05
N GLU A 11 -5.81 8.76 -1.19
CA GLU A 11 -6.83 8.11 -0.38
C GLU A 11 -6.57 6.60 -0.34
N ILE A 12 -6.62 6.02 0.86
CA ILE A 12 -6.27 4.61 1.11
C ILE A 12 -7.53 3.85 1.51
N GLY A 13 -7.76 2.69 0.89
CA GLY A 13 -8.76 1.73 1.34
C GLY A 13 -10.19 2.08 0.92
N ILE A 14 -10.37 2.75 -0.22
CA ILE A 14 -11.72 2.98 -0.78
C ILE A 14 -12.33 1.62 -1.12
N LYS A 15 -13.34 1.23 -0.34
CA LYS A 15 -13.94 -0.10 -0.46
C LYS A 15 -14.99 -0.14 -1.55
N MET A 16 -14.73 -0.90 -2.60
CA MET A 16 -15.70 -1.24 -3.64
C MET A 16 -16.28 -2.62 -3.35
N ARG A 17 -17.61 -2.76 -3.36
CA ARG A 17 -18.31 -4.02 -3.10
C ARG A 17 -19.29 -4.33 -4.22
N CYS A 18 -19.52 -5.61 -4.46
CA CYS A 18 -20.61 -6.05 -5.32
C CYS A 18 -21.93 -6.00 -4.55
N ASP A 19 -22.99 -5.50 -5.20
CA ASP A 19 -24.33 -5.43 -4.60
C ASP A 19 -25.00 -6.80 -4.47
N VAL A 20 -24.56 -7.80 -5.25
CA VAL A 20 -25.15 -9.15 -5.27
C VAL A 20 -24.32 -10.16 -4.49
N HIS A 21 -23.00 -10.09 -4.59
CA HIS A 21 -22.08 -11.02 -3.93
C HIS A 21 -21.39 -10.33 -2.75
N PHE A 22 -21.96 -10.48 -1.55
CA PHE A 22 -21.50 -9.78 -0.35
C PHE A 22 -20.03 -10.07 0.05
N TRP A 23 -19.47 -11.19 -0.41
CA TRP A 23 -18.07 -11.56 -0.19
C TRP A 23 -17.09 -10.90 -1.17
N MET A 24 -17.60 -10.39 -2.30
CA MET A 24 -16.78 -9.80 -3.34
C MET A 24 -16.55 -8.32 -3.02
N ALA A 25 -15.33 -8.03 -2.62
CA ALA A 25 -14.86 -6.68 -2.36
C ALA A 25 -13.49 -6.48 -2.99
N SER A 26 -13.21 -5.24 -3.37
CA SER A 26 -11.89 -4.76 -3.68
C SER A 26 -11.64 -3.45 -2.95
N PHE A 27 -10.37 -3.08 -2.87
CA PHE A 27 -9.95 -1.82 -2.29
C PHE A 27 -9.16 -1.04 -3.34
N ILE A 28 -9.48 0.24 -3.44
CA ILE A 28 -8.81 1.16 -4.34
C ILE A 28 -7.94 2.08 -3.48
N HIS A 29 -6.69 2.23 -3.89
CA HIS A 29 -5.72 3.13 -3.31
C HIS A 29 -5.33 4.18 -4.34
N VAL A 30 -5.37 5.44 -3.93
CA VAL A 30 -4.91 6.60 -4.70
C VAL A 30 -3.67 7.13 -3.99
N LEU A 31 -2.54 7.12 -4.69
CA LEU A 31 -1.24 7.54 -4.17
C LEU A 31 -0.74 8.75 -4.96
N ASP A 32 -0.01 9.63 -4.29
CA ASP A 32 0.68 10.77 -4.91
C ASP A 32 2.10 10.42 -5.41
N HIS A 33 2.50 9.16 -5.25
CA HIS A 33 3.76 8.59 -5.71
C HIS A 33 3.56 7.23 -6.39
N PRO A 34 4.52 6.77 -7.22
CA PRO A 34 4.39 5.51 -7.95
C PRO A 34 4.80 4.27 -7.15
N PHE A 35 5.38 4.43 -5.96
CA PHE A 35 5.98 3.34 -5.19
C PHE A 35 4.95 2.60 -4.33
N TYR A 36 4.56 1.39 -4.74
CA TYR A 36 3.69 0.52 -3.95
C TYR A 36 3.90 -0.95 -4.30
N ALA A 37 3.44 -1.84 -3.42
CA ALA A 37 3.34 -3.26 -3.67
C ALA A 37 2.09 -3.82 -2.97
N VAL A 38 1.51 -4.87 -3.55
CA VAL A 38 0.51 -5.71 -2.88
C VAL A 38 1.25 -6.96 -2.40
N THR A 39 1.07 -7.33 -1.14
CA THR A 39 1.73 -8.52 -0.59
C THR A 39 1.24 -9.80 -1.27
N GLY A 40 2.14 -10.75 -1.46
CA GLY A 40 1.79 -12.11 -1.87
C GLY A 40 1.07 -12.88 -0.75
N ASP A 41 0.64 -14.11 -1.08
CA ASP A 41 -0.05 -15.00 -0.15
C ASP A 41 0.81 -15.39 1.07
N ASP A 42 2.13 -15.31 0.94
CA ASP A 42 3.12 -15.54 1.99
C ASP A 42 3.49 -14.27 2.77
N GLY A 43 2.87 -13.13 2.46
CA GLY A 43 3.17 -11.83 3.06
C GLY A 43 4.38 -11.12 2.45
N SER A 44 5.06 -11.71 1.46
CA SER A 44 6.22 -11.10 0.82
C SER A 44 5.82 -9.90 -0.04
N TYR A 45 6.70 -8.90 -0.10
CA TYR A 45 6.55 -7.73 -0.96
C TYR A 45 7.92 -7.23 -1.42
N ARG A 46 7.92 -6.45 -2.51
CA ARG A 46 9.12 -5.80 -3.03
C ARG A 46 8.73 -4.48 -3.67
N ILE A 47 9.44 -3.42 -3.33
CA ILE A 47 9.32 -2.12 -3.98
C ILE A 47 10.70 -1.76 -4.52
N ASP A 48 10.78 -1.64 -5.85
CA ASP A 48 12.02 -1.35 -6.56
C ASP A 48 12.11 0.12 -6.98
N GLY A 49 13.34 0.56 -7.24
CA GLY A 49 13.59 1.88 -7.84
C GLY A 49 13.36 3.06 -6.90
N LEU A 50 13.38 2.85 -5.58
CA LEU A 50 13.40 3.97 -4.64
C LEU A 50 14.71 4.77 -4.81
N PRO A 51 14.62 6.09 -4.99
CA PRO A 51 15.79 6.96 -4.84
C PRO A 51 16.38 6.85 -3.43
N ALA A 52 17.63 7.28 -3.27
CA ALA A 52 18.22 7.43 -1.94
C ALA A 52 17.46 8.50 -1.14
N GLY A 53 17.08 8.21 0.10
CA GLY A 53 16.27 9.11 0.91
C GLY A 53 15.74 8.51 2.20
N ALA A 54 15.09 9.34 2.99
CA ALA A 54 14.32 8.93 4.17
C ALA A 54 12.83 8.85 3.81
N TYR A 55 12.19 7.73 4.15
CA TYR A 55 10.83 7.41 3.79
C TYR A 55 10.02 6.97 5.02
N THR A 56 8.72 7.22 4.96
CA THR A 56 7.75 6.54 5.82
C THR A 56 7.11 5.44 4.99
N ILE A 57 7.31 4.19 5.38
CA ILE A 57 6.60 3.04 4.81
C ILE A 57 5.26 2.94 5.53
N GLU A 58 4.19 2.76 4.76
CA GLU A 58 2.85 2.46 5.26
C GLU A 58 2.42 1.06 4.81
N VAL A 59 1.94 0.25 5.75
CA VAL A 59 1.29 -1.03 5.47
C VAL A 59 -0.16 -0.94 5.94
N TRP A 60 -1.09 -1.25 5.04
CA TRP A 60 -2.52 -1.20 5.30
C TRP A 60 -3.14 -2.59 5.10
N HIS A 61 -4.04 -2.97 6.00
CA HIS A 61 -4.85 -4.18 5.89
C HIS A 61 -6.29 -3.89 6.31
N GLU A 62 -7.28 -4.41 5.59
CA GLU A 62 -8.68 -3.99 5.71
C GLU A 62 -9.31 -4.30 7.08
N LYS A 63 -8.77 -5.28 7.80
CA LYS A 63 -9.18 -5.64 9.18
C LYS A 63 -8.25 -5.16 10.28
N LEU A 64 -6.97 -5.02 9.97
CA LEU A 64 -5.93 -4.76 10.98
C LEU A 64 -5.56 -3.28 11.05
N GLY A 65 -5.96 -2.48 10.06
CA GLY A 65 -5.69 -1.06 10.00
C GLY A 65 -4.34 -0.76 9.38
N THR A 66 -3.85 0.45 9.69
CA THR A 66 -2.59 0.98 9.16
C THR A 66 -1.49 0.87 10.20
N GLN A 67 -0.29 0.50 9.75
CA GLN A 67 0.96 0.62 10.48
C GLN A 67 1.99 1.38 9.66
N THR A 68 2.85 2.14 10.32
CA THR A 68 3.90 2.92 9.67
C THR A 68 5.27 2.65 10.30
N ALA A 69 6.31 2.77 9.49
CA ALA A 69 7.70 2.71 9.93
C ALA A 69 8.55 3.72 9.16
N GLN A 70 9.62 4.21 9.78
CA GLN A 70 10.60 5.05 9.09
C GLN A 70 11.80 4.23 8.62
N ILE A 71 12.27 4.53 7.42
CA ILE A 71 13.43 3.89 6.82
C ILE A 71 14.29 4.93 6.12
N THR A 72 15.59 4.69 6.08
CA THR A 72 16.51 5.42 5.21
C THR A 72 17.09 4.42 4.21
N VAL A 73 17.08 4.76 2.93
CA VAL A 73 17.60 3.95 1.83
C VAL A 73 18.80 4.67 1.23
N ALA A 74 19.97 4.03 1.22
CA ALA A 74 21.13 4.52 0.49
C ALA A 74 21.09 4.10 -1.00
N ASP A 75 21.91 4.75 -1.83
CA ASP A 75 21.94 4.45 -3.26
C ASP A 75 22.37 3.00 -3.55
N GLY A 76 21.57 2.29 -4.34
CA GLY A 76 21.77 0.86 -4.64
C GLY A 76 21.55 -0.10 -3.46
N GLU A 77 21.10 0.38 -2.30
CA GLU A 77 20.85 -0.46 -1.12
C GLU A 77 19.53 -1.23 -1.25
N THR A 78 19.52 -2.47 -0.74
CA THR A 78 18.29 -3.23 -0.52
C THR A 78 18.12 -3.45 0.98
N ASN A 79 17.08 -2.84 1.54
CA ASN A 79 16.71 -3.04 2.94
C ASN A 79 15.52 -4.01 3.04
N THR A 80 15.58 -4.91 4.01
CA THR A 80 14.44 -5.79 4.38
C THR A 80 13.79 -5.22 5.62
N PHE A 81 12.47 -5.11 5.62
CA PHE A 81 11.70 -4.64 6.75
C PHE A 81 10.48 -5.53 6.95
N ASP A 82 10.34 -6.11 8.13
CA ASP A 82 9.23 -7.01 8.44
C ASP A 82 8.19 -6.28 9.28
N PHE A 83 6.91 -6.45 8.92
CA PHE A 83 5.78 -5.92 9.68
C PHE A 83 5.01 -7.06 10.34
N THR A 84 4.75 -6.92 11.64
CA THR A 84 3.75 -7.74 12.33
C THR A 84 2.51 -6.90 12.58
N LEU A 85 1.49 -7.13 11.76
CA LEU A 85 0.25 -6.36 11.84
C LEU A 85 -0.55 -6.74 13.09
N GLN A 86 -0.96 -5.71 13.83
CA GLN A 86 -1.85 -5.80 14.97
C GLN A 86 -3.04 -4.89 14.70
N LYS A 87 -4.22 -5.27 15.19
CA LYS A 87 -5.42 -4.46 15.02
C LYS A 87 -5.21 -3.07 15.62
N THR A 88 -5.19 -2.06 14.77
CA THR A 88 -5.19 -0.66 15.18
C THR A 88 -6.55 -0.36 15.84
N GLY A 89 -6.51 0.30 17.01
CA GLY A 89 -7.67 0.53 17.90
C GLY A 89 -8.79 1.34 17.28
#